data_AF-A0A523IZW3-F1
#
_entry.id   AF-A0A523IZW3-F1
#
_cell.length_a   1.000
_cell.length_b   1.000
_cell.length_c   1.000
_cell.angle_alpha   90.00
_cell.angle_beta   90.00
_cell.angle_gamma   90.00
#
_symmetry.space_group_name_H-M   'P 1'
#
loop_
_entity.id
_entity.type
_entity.pdbx_description
1 polymer ?
#
loop_
_entity_poly.entity_id
_entity_poly.type
_entity_poly.pdbx_seq_one_letter_code
_entity_poly.pdbx_strand_id
1 'polypeptide(L)'
;MKLYCLTLALSAIFLFGCFITPESIRELNQRQDALEAKMDELLEELKADNSNTDRDIERIENNQMLLAEEIESIQKKSITLGKKIDKVTNKNGDGYNKGNKAPSAKDIYYKAEASYNERKYEDAILEYQQLIDTYPKSWRVPNAYLKQGNALINLGRKKEAAFFFNTLIDKYPNSREAKIARLRLKAI
;
A
#
# COMPACT_ATOMS: atom_id res chain seq x y z
N MET A 1 48.41 50.67 -12.54
CA MET A 1 48.30 49.51 -13.47
C MET A 1 47.49 48.32 -12.95
N LYS A 2 47.18 48.17 -11.64
CA LYS A 2 46.43 47.02 -11.12
C LYS A 2 44.89 47.07 -11.30
N LEU A 3 44.31 48.22 -11.68
CA LEU A 3 42.84 48.39 -11.75
C LEU A 3 42.22 47.98 -13.10
N TYR A 4 43.00 48.02 -14.19
CA TYR A 4 42.54 47.68 -15.54
C TYR A 4 42.45 46.17 -15.83
N CYS A 5 43.13 45.34 -15.02
CA CYS A 5 43.12 43.89 -15.21
C CYS A 5 41.86 43.24 -14.61
N LEU A 6 41.31 43.82 -13.54
CA LEU A 6 40.08 43.34 -12.89
C LEU A 6 38.82 43.64 -13.75
N THR A 7 38.80 44.79 -14.42
CA THR A 7 37.68 45.16 -15.31
C THR A 7 37.69 44.36 -16.62
N LEU A 8 38.86 43.99 -17.14
CA LEU A 8 38.98 43.10 -18.31
C LEU A 8 38.59 41.65 -17.97
N ALA A 9 38.84 41.20 -16.74
CA ALA A 9 38.44 39.87 -16.28
C ALA A 9 36.92 39.77 -16.05
N LEU A 10 36.28 40.82 -15.51
CA LEU A 10 34.81 40.85 -15.36
C LEU A 10 34.08 40.91 -16.71
N SER A 11 34.64 41.60 -17.71
CA SER A 11 34.03 41.65 -19.05
C SER A 11 34.20 40.33 -19.81
N ALA A 12 35.30 39.60 -19.60
CA ALA A 12 35.52 38.28 -20.19
C ALA A 12 34.57 37.20 -19.62
N ILE A 13 34.21 37.28 -18.32
CA ILE A 13 33.23 36.39 -17.70
C ILE A 13 31.82 36.63 -18.27
N PHE A 14 31.50 37.88 -18.63
CA PHE A 14 30.23 38.22 -19.28
C PHE A 14 30.16 37.83 -20.76
N LEU A 15 31.31 37.70 -21.44
CA LEU A 15 31.37 37.37 -22.87
C LEU A 15 31.51 35.86 -23.15
N PHE A 16 31.88 35.06 -22.15
CA PHE A 16 31.96 33.59 -22.25
C PHE A 16 30.99 32.85 -21.30
N GLY A 17 30.15 33.57 -20.55
CA GLY A 17 29.05 32.97 -19.81
C GLY A 17 28.01 32.42 -20.79
N CYS A 18 27.66 31.14 -20.65
CA CYS A 18 26.71 30.40 -21.48
C CYS A 18 25.63 31.30 -22.08
N PHE A 19 25.57 31.36 -23.41
CA PHE A 19 24.47 31.96 -24.17
C PHE A 19 23.19 31.12 -23.95
N ILE A 20 22.60 31.26 -22.77
CA ILE A 20 21.23 30.83 -22.49
C ILE A 20 20.35 31.89 -23.14
N THR A 21 19.83 31.62 -24.33
CA THR A 21 18.92 32.53 -25.01
C THR A 21 17.58 32.58 -24.27
N PRO A 22 16.85 33.71 -24.27
CA PRO A 22 15.50 33.78 -23.70
C PRO A 22 14.56 32.73 -24.28
N GLU A 23 14.77 32.37 -25.56
CA GLU A 23 14.11 31.27 -26.26
C GLU A 23 14.31 29.93 -25.53
N SER A 24 15.57 29.59 -25.22
CA SER A 24 15.92 28.33 -24.54
C SER A 24 15.36 28.25 -23.12
N ILE A 25 15.26 29.36 -22.40
CA ILE A 25 14.63 29.43 -21.06
C ILE A 25 13.12 29.22 -21.18
N ARG A 26 12.48 29.86 -22.16
CA ARG A 26 11.04 29.69 -22.40
C ARG A 26 10.73 28.26 -22.77
N GLU A 27 11.54 27.64 -23.63
CA GLU A 27 11.39 26.24 -24.02
C GLU A 27 11.60 25.29 -22.83
N LEU A 28 12.58 25.58 -21.96
CA LEU A 28 12.81 24.80 -20.75
C LEU A 28 11.62 24.90 -19.77
N ASN A 29 11.10 26.11 -19.54
CA ASN A 29 9.95 26.35 -18.69
C ASN A 29 8.70 25.67 -19.26
N GLN A 30 8.49 25.75 -20.58
CA GLN A 30 7.40 25.05 -21.25
C GLN A 30 7.47 23.53 -21.09
N ARG A 31 8.68 22.96 -21.17
CA ARG A 31 8.92 21.53 -20.93
C ARG A 31 8.68 21.18 -19.47
N GLN A 32 9.01 22.06 -18.54
CA GLN A 32 8.80 21.87 -17.11
C GLN A 32 7.31 21.88 -16.77
N ASP A 33 6.56 22.87 -17.28
CA ASP A 33 5.10 22.96 -17.16
C ASP A 33 4.41 21.73 -17.77
N ALA A 34 4.88 21.28 -18.94
CA ALA A 34 4.35 20.09 -19.59
C ALA A 34 4.68 18.79 -18.82
N LEU A 35 5.79 18.75 -18.08
CA LEU A 35 6.16 17.61 -17.24
C LEU A 35 5.30 17.57 -15.97
N GLU A 36 5.06 18.73 -15.36
CA GLU A 36 4.20 18.86 -14.17
C GLU A 36 2.76 18.47 -14.50
N ALA A 37 2.22 18.95 -15.63
CA ALA A 37 0.88 18.55 -16.08
C ALA A 37 0.76 17.03 -16.32
N LYS A 38 1.77 16.41 -16.92
CA LYS A 38 1.82 14.95 -17.10
C LYS A 38 1.95 14.20 -15.78
N MET A 39 2.68 14.74 -14.80
CA MET A 39 2.81 14.16 -13.47
C MET A 39 1.45 14.17 -12.75
N ASP A 40 0.73 15.28 -12.83
CA ASP A 40 -0.58 15.44 -12.21
C ASP A 40 -1.64 14.55 -12.89
N GLU A 41 -1.63 14.46 -14.22
CA GLU A 41 -2.49 13.56 -14.98
C GLU A 41 -2.25 12.09 -14.59
N LEU A 42 -0.99 11.66 -14.54
CA LEU A 42 -0.62 10.31 -14.12
C LEU A 42 -0.95 10.04 -12.65
N LEU A 43 -0.81 11.04 -11.77
CA LEU A 43 -1.21 10.94 -10.37
C LEU A 43 -2.71 10.74 -10.24
N GLU A 44 -3.49 11.44 -11.05
CA GLU A 44 -4.95 11.35 -11.01
C GLU A 44 -5.46 10.04 -11.61
N GLU A 45 -4.86 9.58 -12.72
CA GLU A 45 -5.13 8.27 -13.30
C GLU A 45 -4.77 7.13 -12.33
N LEU A 46 -3.62 7.23 -11.65
CA LEU A 46 -3.23 6.26 -10.62
C LEU A 46 -4.20 6.24 -9.43
N LYS A 47 -4.67 7.40 -8.97
CA LYS A 47 -5.67 7.47 -7.89
C LYS A 47 -6.99 6.89 -8.34
N ALA A 48 -7.44 7.20 -9.55
CA ALA A 48 -8.67 6.69 -10.13
C ALA A 48 -8.61 5.15 -10.24
N ASP A 49 -7.54 4.60 -10.79
CA ASP A 49 -7.33 3.15 -10.93
C ASP A 49 -7.23 2.44 -9.59
N ASN A 50 -6.59 3.08 -8.60
CA ASN A 50 -6.55 2.55 -7.25
C ASN A 50 -7.95 2.55 -6.63
N SER A 51 -8.71 3.63 -6.77
CA SER A 51 -10.08 3.72 -6.25
C SER A 51 -11.04 2.74 -6.91
N ASN A 52 -10.92 2.53 -8.23
CA ASN A 52 -11.77 1.61 -8.98
C ASN A 52 -11.53 0.18 -8.52
N THR A 53 -10.27 -0.16 -8.26
CA THR A 53 -9.96 -1.51 -7.87
C THR A 53 -10.09 -1.76 -6.38
N ASP A 54 -9.91 -0.76 -5.53
CA ASP A 54 -10.30 -0.83 -4.13
C ASP A 54 -11.81 -1.14 -4.04
N ARG A 55 -12.63 -0.52 -4.90
CA ARG A 55 -14.06 -0.86 -5.03
C ARG A 55 -14.30 -2.27 -5.56
N ASP A 56 -13.58 -2.71 -6.58
CA ASP A 56 -13.74 -4.09 -7.11
C ASP A 56 -13.32 -5.15 -6.10
N ILE A 57 -12.23 -4.90 -5.36
CA ILE A 57 -11.76 -5.71 -4.25
C ILE A 57 -12.81 -5.75 -3.15
N GLU A 58 -13.31 -4.61 -2.71
CA GLU A 58 -14.36 -4.52 -1.69
C GLU A 58 -15.61 -5.30 -2.11
N ARG A 59 -16.00 -5.21 -3.39
CA ARG A 59 -17.15 -5.94 -3.92
C ARG A 59 -16.92 -7.45 -3.95
N ILE A 60 -15.74 -7.90 -4.36
CA ILE A 60 -15.36 -9.31 -4.34
C ILE A 60 -15.29 -9.84 -2.90
N GLU A 61 -14.78 -9.05 -1.97
CA GLU A 61 -14.76 -9.39 -0.55
C GLU A 61 -16.15 -9.49 0.07
N ASN A 62 -17.06 -8.57 -0.27
CA ASN A 62 -18.44 -8.62 0.20
C ASN A 62 -19.12 -9.89 -0.32
N ASN A 63 -18.85 -10.27 -1.57
CA ASN A 63 -19.32 -11.53 -2.13
C ASN A 63 -18.68 -12.74 -1.41
N GLN A 64 -17.37 -12.71 -1.10
CA GLN A 64 -16.71 -13.76 -0.32
C GLN A 64 -17.22 -13.85 1.12
N MET A 65 -17.61 -12.73 1.72
CA MET A 65 -18.17 -12.64 3.06
C MET A 65 -19.59 -13.21 3.14
N LEU A 66 -20.44 -12.89 2.17
CA LEU A 66 -21.77 -13.51 2.04
C LEU A 66 -21.63 -15.03 1.90
N LEU A 67 -20.68 -15.49 1.10
CA LEU A 67 -20.39 -16.92 0.96
C LEU A 67 -19.85 -17.53 2.26
N ALA A 68 -19.02 -16.82 3.02
CA ALA A 68 -18.51 -17.29 4.32
C ALA A 68 -19.61 -17.38 5.38
N GLU A 69 -20.52 -16.40 5.43
CA GLU A 69 -21.70 -16.40 6.31
C GLU A 69 -22.65 -17.54 5.93
N GLU A 70 -22.84 -17.77 4.63
CA GLU A 70 -23.67 -18.86 4.13
C GLU A 70 -23.05 -20.22 4.48
N ILE A 71 -21.73 -20.39 4.32
CA ILE A 71 -20.99 -21.57 4.77
C ILE A 71 -21.11 -21.76 6.28
N GLU A 72 -21.02 -20.69 7.06
CA GLU A 72 -21.19 -20.78 8.52
C GLU A 72 -22.61 -21.20 8.88
N SER A 73 -23.62 -20.67 8.20
CA SER A 73 -25.02 -21.06 8.40
C SER A 73 -25.22 -22.54 8.08
N ILE A 74 -24.56 -23.03 7.02
CA ILE A 74 -24.56 -24.43 6.60
C ILE A 74 -23.82 -25.28 7.64
N GLN A 75 -22.69 -24.84 8.16
CA GLN A 75 -21.95 -25.51 9.25
C GLN A 75 -22.77 -25.56 10.55
N LYS A 76 -23.49 -24.49 10.89
CA LYS A 76 -24.37 -24.45 12.07
C LYS A 76 -25.55 -25.40 11.90
N LYS A 77 -26.11 -25.47 10.70
CA LYS A 77 -27.15 -26.43 10.33
C LYS A 77 -26.60 -27.85 10.38
N SER A 78 -25.39 -28.13 9.90
CA SER A 78 -24.75 -29.44 9.98
C SER A 78 -24.41 -29.85 11.41
N ILE A 79 -23.99 -28.93 12.28
CA ILE A 79 -23.81 -29.18 13.73
C ILE A 79 -25.15 -29.49 14.41
N THR A 80 -26.21 -28.77 14.04
CA THR A 80 -27.55 -29.00 14.60
C THR A 80 -28.10 -30.35 14.15
N LEU A 81 -27.84 -30.71 12.89
CA LEU A 81 -28.15 -32.04 12.36
C LEU A 81 -27.29 -33.11 13.02
N GLY A 82 -25.99 -32.88 13.21
CA GLY A 82 -25.08 -33.74 13.97
C GLY A 82 -25.61 -34.02 15.37
N LYS A 83 -25.99 -32.98 16.13
CA LYS A 83 -26.62 -33.13 17.44
C LYS A 83 -27.95 -33.89 17.43
N LYS A 84 -28.73 -33.81 16.35
CA LYS A 84 -29.94 -34.62 16.18
C LYS A 84 -29.60 -36.07 15.85
N ILE A 85 -28.53 -36.31 15.08
CA ILE A 85 -27.99 -37.63 14.77
C ILE A 85 -27.39 -38.27 16.02
N ASP A 86 -26.64 -37.54 16.83
CA ASP A 86 -26.05 -38.00 18.11
C ASP A 86 -27.12 -38.42 19.13
N LYS A 87 -28.32 -37.81 19.06
CA LYS A 87 -29.47 -38.23 19.86
C LYS A 87 -30.11 -39.53 19.36
N VAL A 88 -29.91 -39.87 18.09
CA VAL A 88 -30.42 -41.10 17.45
C VAL A 88 -29.39 -42.23 17.54
N THR A 89 -28.09 -41.94 17.55
CA THR A 89 -27.00 -42.91 17.68
C THR A 89 -26.43 -42.91 19.11
N ASN A 90 -26.96 -43.79 19.95
CA ASN A 90 -26.52 -43.97 21.34
C ASN A 90 -25.03 -44.41 21.38
N LYS A 91 -24.18 -43.53 21.94
CA LYS A 91 -22.76 -43.68 22.39
C LYS A 91 -21.63 -43.66 21.34
N ASN A 92 -20.78 -42.63 21.53
CA ASN A 92 -19.30 -42.57 21.44
C ASN A 92 -18.76 -41.56 20.41
N GLY A 93 -18.05 -40.52 20.89
CA GLY A 93 -17.23 -39.64 20.05
C GLY A 93 -17.30 -38.14 20.38
N ASP A 94 -16.62 -37.74 21.45
CA ASP A 94 -15.78 -36.54 21.59
C ASP A 94 -16.36 -35.13 21.32
N GLY A 95 -16.63 -34.44 22.44
CA GLY A 95 -16.42 -33.01 22.69
C GLY A 95 -16.36 -32.03 21.51
N TYR A 96 -17.52 -31.54 21.05
CA TYR A 96 -17.60 -30.30 20.27
C TYR A 96 -17.39 -29.08 21.19
N ASN A 97 -16.14 -28.73 21.44
CA ASN A 97 -15.74 -27.48 22.08
C ASN A 97 -16.07 -26.30 21.16
N LYS A 98 -16.90 -25.38 21.65
CA LYS A 98 -17.27 -24.12 20.99
C LYS A 98 -16.09 -23.14 21.10
N GLY A 99 -15.00 -23.45 20.38
CA GLY A 99 -13.77 -22.68 20.42
C GLY A 99 -13.93 -21.28 19.84
N ASN A 100 -13.29 -20.30 20.49
CA ASN A 100 -13.04 -18.97 19.96
C ASN A 100 -12.61 -19.06 18.49
N LYS A 101 -13.39 -18.51 17.56
CA LYS A 101 -12.98 -18.43 16.15
C LYS A 101 -11.70 -17.59 16.07
N ALA A 102 -10.66 -18.15 15.48
CA ALA A 102 -9.43 -17.40 15.23
C ALA A 102 -9.75 -16.17 14.34
N PRO A 103 -9.17 -14.99 14.62
CA PRO A 103 -9.43 -13.78 13.83
C PRO A 103 -9.06 -14.01 12.37
N SER A 104 -9.94 -13.70 11.43
CA SER A 104 -9.65 -13.88 10.01
C SER A 104 -8.61 -12.88 9.50
N ALA A 105 -8.04 -13.13 8.32
CA ALA A 105 -7.13 -12.19 7.66
C ALA A 105 -7.78 -10.81 7.44
N LYS A 106 -9.10 -10.77 7.22
CA LYS A 106 -9.85 -9.52 7.06
C LYS A 106 -9.96 -8.75 8.38
N ASP A 107 -10.23 -9.46 9.48
CA ASP A 107 -10.34 -8.86 10.81
C ASP A 107 -9.02 -8.21 11.25
N ILE A 108 -7.90 -8.91 11.06
CA ILE A 108 -6.57 -8.39 11.40
C ILE A 108 -6.23 -7.17 10.53
N TYR A 109 -6.55 -7.22 9.23
CA TYR A 109 -6.31 -6.09 8.34
C TYR A 109 -7.12 -4.84 8.72
N TYR A 110 -8.42 -4.98 9.03
CA TYR A 110 -9.22 -3.82 9.42
C TYR A 110 -8.82 -3.24 10.76
N LYS A 111 -8.35 -4.07 11.68
CA LYS A 111 -7.75 -3.60 12.92
C LYS A 111 -6.54 -2.70 12.61
N ALA A 112 -5.66 -3.16 11.74
CA ALA A 112 -4.50 -2.38 11.28
C ALA A 112 -4.89 -1.06 10.59
N GLU A 113 -5.93 -1.07 9.75
CA GLU A 113 -6.45 0.16 9.12
C GLU A 113 -7.06 1.12 10.13
N ALA A 114 -7.76 0.62 11.15
CA ALA A 114 -8.29 1.47 12.23
C ALA A 114 -7.14 2.17 12.96
N SER A 115 -6.11 1.43 13.37
CA SER A 115 -4.90 1.98 13.98
C SER A 115 -4.20 3.01 13.07
N TYR A 116 -4.11 2.71 11.77
CA TYR A 116 -3.52 3.63 10.78
C TYR A 116 -4.32 4.93 10.65
N ASN A 117 -5.65 4.84 10.61
CA ASN A 117 -6.55 5.99 10.50
C ASN A 117 -6.54 6.85 11.78
N GLU A 118 -6.34 6.21 12.93
CA GLU A 118 -6.11 6.88 14.21
C GLU A 118 -4.70 7.48 14.34
N ARG A 119 -3.86 7.39 13.30
CA ARG A 119 -2.45 7.84 13.26
C ARG A 119 -1.55 7.12 14.26
N LYS A 120 -1.98 5.99 14.79
CA LYS A 120 -1.16 5.08 15.60
C LYS A 120 -0.35 4.19 14.67
N TYR A 121 0.63 4.81 14.01
CA TYR A 121 1.37 4.16 12.92
C TYR A 121 2.22 2.98 13.40
N GLU A 122 2.78 3.04 14.61
CA GLU A 122 3.52 1.93 15.21
C GLU A 122 2.62 0.70 15.43
N ASP A 123 1.45 0.91 16.01
CA ASP A 123 0.46 -0.16 16.23
C ASP A 123 -0.01 -0.74 14.90
N ALA A 124 -0.31 0.12 13.93
CA ALA A 124 -0.70 -0.31 12.58
C ALA A 124 0.38 -1.19 11.93
N ILE A 125 1.66 -0.83 12.07
CA ILE A 125 2.77 -1.62 11.51
C ILE A 125 2.81 -3.02 12.12
N LEU A 126 2.62 -3.13 13.45
CA LEU A 126 2.59 -4.42 14.15
C LEU A 126 1.40 -5.27 13.72
N GLU A 127 0.23 -4.67 13.55
CA GLU A 127 -0.99 -5.37 13.15
C GLU A 127 -0.93 -5.83 11.68
N TYR A 128 -0.35 -5.02 10.80
CA TYR A 128 -0.02 -5.45 9.44
C TYR A 128 1.01 -6.58 9.44
N GLN A 129 2.01 -6.54 10.32
CA GLN A 129 2.98 -7.63 10.44
C GLN A 129 2.31 -8.92 10.89
N GLN A 130 1.41 -8.84 11.87
CA GLN A 130 0.62 -9.97 12.33
C GLN A 130 -0.19 -10.59 11.17
N LEU A 131 -0.76 -9.78 10.28
CA LEU A 131 -1.46 -10.28 9.09
C LEU A 131 -0.53 -11.08 8.19
N ILE A 132 0.68 -10.57 7.93
CA ILE A 132 1.67 -11.19 7.06
C ILE A 132 2.14 -12.53 7.65
N ASP A 133 2.39 -12.57 8.95
CA ASP A 133 2.88 -13.76 9.64
C ASP A 133 1.81 -14.85 9.78
N THR A 134 0.56 -14.43 10.08
CA THR A 134 -0.56 -15.35 10.30
C THR A 134 -1.15 -15.84 8.98
N TYR A 135 -1.21 -14.97 7.97
CA TYR A 135 -1.86 -15.21 6.69
C TYR A 135 -0.98 -14.84 5.49
N PRO A 136 0.20 -15.47 5.31
CA PRO A 136 1.19 -15.08 4.29
C PRO A 136 0.69 -15.25 2.83
N LYS A 137 -0.36 -16.06 2.62
CA LYS A 137 -1.00 -16.27 1.32
C LYS A 137 -2.25 -15.41 1.11
N SER A 138 -2.59 -14.54 2.07
CA SER A 138 -3.74 -13.65 1.92
C SER A 138 -3.47 -12.65 0.80
N TRP A 139 -4.51 -12.40 0.01
CA TRP A 139 -4.46 -11.40 -1.06
C TRP A 139 -4.27 -9.97 -0.50
N ARG A 140 -4.46 -9.75 0.82
CA ARG A 140 -4.20 -8.48 1.52
C ARG A 140 -2.74 -8.27 1.92
N VAL A 141 -1.88 -9.29 1.80
CA VAL A 141 -0.45 -9.18 2.18
C VAL A 141 0.31 -8.11 1.38
N PRO A 142 0.16 -8.00 0.04
CA PRO A 142 0.78 -6.92 -0.71
C PRO A 142 0.37 -5.52 -0.21
N ASN A 143 -0.90 -5.37 0.17
CA ASN A 143 -1.41 -4.12 0.70
C ASN A 143 -0.85 -3.82 2.11
N ALA A 144 -0.76 -4.83 2.98
CA ALA A 144 -0.15 -4.69 4.30
C ALA A 144 1.32 -4.20 4.21
N TYR A 145 2.13 -4.77 3.31
CA TYR A 145 3.49 -4.27 3.08
C TYR A 145 3.51 -2.80 2.63
N LEU A 146 2.62 -2.42 1.71
CA LEU A 146 2.51 -1.03 1.24
C LEU A 146 2.12 -0.08 2.39
N LYS A 147 1.15 -0.49 3.21
CA LYS A 147 0.66 0.29 4.36
C LYS A 147 1.72 0.41 5.46
N GLN A 148 2.50 -0.62 5.73
CA GLN A 148 3.66 -0.55 6.64
C GLN A 148 4.67 0.49 6.15
N GLY A 149 5.02 0.46 4.86
CA GLY A 149 5.92 1.46 4.29
C GLY A 149 5.36 2.89 4.40
N ASN A 150 4.07 3.08 4.13
CA ASN A 150 3.42 4.39 4.27
C ASN A 150 3.36 4.86 5.74
N ALA A 151 3.07 3.95 6.68
CA ALA A 151 3.08 4.23 8.11
C ALA A 151 4.47 4.69 8.56
N LEU A 152 5.53 4.02 8.10
CA LEU A 152 6.91 4.41 8.37
C LEU A 152 7.29 5.76 7.77
N ILE A 153 6.78 6.11 6.57
CA ILE A 153 6.93 7.47 6.02
C ILE A 153 6.30 8.50 6.95
N ASN A 154 5.07 8.25 7.45
CA ASN A 154 4.39 9.18 8.36
C ASN A 154 5.14 9.35 9.69
N LEU A 155 5.89 8.32 10.11
CA LEU A 155 6.79 8.38 11.26
C LEU A 155 8.16 9.02 10.95
N GLY A 156 8.41 9.46 9.71
CA GLY A 156 9.70 10.00 9.27
C GLY A 156 10.80 8.95 9.05
N ARG A 157 10.48 7.65 9.18
CA ARG A 157 11.41 6.52 9.09
C ARG A 157 11.58 6.03 7.65
N LYS A 158 11.98 6.94 6.75
CA LYS A 158 12.06 6.67 5.29
C LYS A 158 12.93 5.48 4.91
N LYS A 159 14.09 5.29 5.56
CA LYS A 159 15.00 4.17 5.28
C LYS A 159 14.32 2.82 5.53
N GLU A 160 13.52 2.75 6.58
CA GLU A 160 12.78 1.54 6.93
C GLU A 160 11.58 1.36 6.00
N ALA A 161 10.89 2.44 5.64
CA ALA A 161 9.84 2.39 4.63
C ALA A 161 10.35 1.78 3.31
N ALA A 162 11.56 2.16 2.88
CA ALA A 162 12.18 1.62 1.67
C ALA A 162 12.39 0.09 1.74
N PHE A 163 12.73 -0.45 2.91
CA PHE A 163 12.87 -1.89 3.09
C PHE A 163 11.55 -2.63 2.82
N PHE A 164 10.43 -2.14 3.37
CA PHE A 164 9.12 -2.76 3.13
C PHE A 164 8.64 -2.61 1.68
N PHE A 165 8.89 -1.47 1.05
CA PHE A 165 8.58 -1.28 -0.38
C PHE A 165 9.40 -2.20 -1.29
N ASN A 166 10.70 -2.36 -1.04
CA ASN A 166 11.53 -3.29 -1.80
C ASN A 166 11.06 -4.73 -1.60
N THR A 167 10.76 -5.11 -0.35
CA THR A 167 10.23 -6.44 -0.03
C THR A 167 8.93 -6.74 -0.78
N LEU A 168 8.03 -5.75 -0.86
CA LEU A 168 6.79 -5.84 -1.64
C LEU A 168 7.05 -6.05 -3.13
N ILE A 169 7.98 -5.29 -3.71
CA ILE A 169 8.33 -5.39 -5.12
C ILE A 169 8.96 -6.76 -5.42
N ASP A 170 9.82 -7.26 -4.55
CA ASP A 170 10.50 -8.54 -4.73
C ASP A 170 9.53 -9.73 -4.61
N LYS A 171 8.62 -9.69 -3.63
CA LYS A 171 7.65 -10.77 -3.39
C LYS A 171 6.44 -10.73 -4.31
N TYR A 172 5.98 -9.53 -4.71
CA TYR A 172 4.75 -9.34 -5.47
C TYR A 172 4.95 -8.40 -6.67
N PRO A 173 5.91 -8.65 -7.58
CA PRO A 173 6.35 -7.71 -8.61
C PRO A 173 5.25 -7.25 -9.59
N ASN A 174 4.24 -8.09 -9.78
CA ASN A 174 3.13 -7.85 -10.70
C ASN A 174 1.89 -7.22 -10.04
N SER A 175 1.88 -7.04 -8.71
CA SER A 175 0.73 -6.46 -8.01
C SER A 175 0.64 -4.95 -8.25
N ARG A 176 -0.56 -4.38 -8.06
CA ARG A 176 -0.73 -2.92 -8.13
C ARG A 176 0.10 -2.23 -7.05
N GLU A 177 0.10 -2.79 -5.85
CA GLU A 177 0.83 -2.27 -4.69
C GLU A 177 2.32 -2.19 -4.98
N ALA A 178 2.92 -3.17 -5.69
CA ALA A 178 4.31 -3.10 -6.11
C ALA A 178 4.57 -1.99 -7.15
N LYS A 179 3.61 -1.65 -8.01
CA LYS A 179 3.71 -0.48 -8.89
C LYS A 179 3.72 0.81 -8.05
N ILE A 180 2.82 0.93 -7.07
CA ILE A 180 2.75 2.09 -6.17
C ILE A 180 4.02 2.20 -5.32
N ALA A 181 4.52 1.08 -4.79
CA ALA A 181 5.74 1.03 -3.99
C ALA A 181 6.96 1.54 -4.78
N ARG A 182 7.07 1.18 -6.08
CA ARG A 182 8.12 1.72 -6.97
C ARG A 182 8.04 3.23 -7.11
N LEU A 183 6.83 3.80 -7.17
CA LEU A 183 6.64 5.25 -7.23
C LEU A 183 7.01 5.91 -5.90
N ARG A 184 6.59 5.31 -4.77
CA ARG A 184 6.91 5.81 -3.43
C ARG A 184 8.42 5.80 -3.16
N LEU A 185 9.14 4.76 -3.58
CA LEU A 185 10.59 4.68 -3.45
C LEU A 185 11.33 5.81 -4.17
N LYS A 186 10.82 6.26 -5.33
CA LYS A 186 11.41 7.38 -6.06
C LYS A 186 11.19 8.74 -5.36
N ALA A 187 10.20 8.82 -4.46
CA ALA A 187 9.78 10.05 -3.81
C ALA A 187 10.38 10.26 -2.41
N ILE A 188 11.00 9.23 -1.81
CA ILE A 188 11.55 9.29 -0.44
C ILE A 188 13.04 9.54 -0.42
#